data_AF-A0A4Y2SBZ4-F1
#
_entry.id   AF-A0A4Y2SBZ4-F1
#
_cell.length_a   1.000
_cell.length_b   1.000
_cell.length_c   1.000
_cell.angle_alpha   90.00
_cell.angle_beta   90.00
_cell.angle_gamma   90.00
#
_symmetry.space_group_name_H-M   'P 1'
#
loop_
_entity.id
_entity.type
_entity.pdbx_description
1 polymer ?
#
loop_
_entity_poly.entity_id
_entity_poly.type
_entity_poly.pdbx_seq_one_letter_code
_entity_poly.pdbx_strand_id
1 'polypeptide(L)'
;KATGLVTTTRVTHATPAALYGHSPHRDWESDSKMPKNASRCKDLARQLVEDLPGRDLRVIFGGGRRQFKPVTHMDSVANKTGARMDGLDLIDYWLKEKKNRNARAKYITTAAELAALNKGNVDYVLGLFNHNHMKFEVDKKKDHVEEPSLTDMTRAAINMLQKSNKGFFLMVEGGRIDHAHHLNNAKRALSETVSMADAVQAAINMTSSKDTLIVVTADHSHVLTVNGYPKRGNPILGVAGTSNKDNLTYTTLLYTNGPSYHMVNGKRRNLNGTDTGTKVSECI
;
A
#
# COMPACT_ATOMS: atom_id res chain seq x y z
N LYS A 1 13.95 5.00 -19.46
CA LYS A 1 13.75 3.56 -19.15
C LYS A 1 12.25 3.31 -19.01
N ALA A 2 11.78 2.06 -19.03
CA ALA A 2 10.40 1.82 -18.60
C ALA A 2 10.29 2.10 -17.08
N THR A 3 9.16 2.63 -16.63
CA THR A 3 9.02 3.04 -15.23
C THR A 3 7.68 2.53 -14.70
N GLY A 4 7.64 2.05 -13.46
CA GLY A 4 6.40 1.68 -12.80
C GLY A 4 6.46 1.84 -11.28
N LEU A 5 5.27 1.86 -10.68
CA LEU A 5 5.08 1.83 -9.24
C LEU A 5 4.07 0.73 -8.87
N VAL A 6 4.33 0.09 -7.73
CA VAL A 6 3.47 -0.92 -7.11
C VAL A 6 3.39 -0.59 -5.62
N THR A 7 2.19 -0.49 -5.08
CA THR A 7 2.00 -0.22 -3.65
C THR A 7 0.74 -0.89 -3.12
N THR A 8 0.71 -1.22 -1.83
CA THR A 8 -0.52 -1.60 -1.12
C THR A 8 -1.32 -0.39 -0.60
N THR A 9 -0.84 0.85 -0.80
CA THR A 9 -1.56 2.08 -0.44
C THR A 9 -2.42 2.60 -1.59
N ARG A 10 -2.90 3.85 -1.48
CA ARG A 10 -3.42 4.57 -2.65
C ARG A 10 -2.20 4.91 -3.52
N VAL A 11 -2.32 4.85 -4.83
CA VAL A 11 -1.21 5.23 -5.74
C VAL A 11 -0.86 6.72 -5.66
N THR A 12 -1.74 7.51 -5.05
CA THR A 12 -1.57 8.93 -4.71
C THR A 12 -1.06 9.18 -3.30
N HIS A 13 -0.79 8.13 -2.51
CA HIS A 13 -0.19 8.27 -1.19
C HIS A 13 1.24 8.84 -1.29
N ALA A 14 1.81 9.32 -0.18
CA ALA A 14 3.06 10.08 -0.21
C ALA A 14 4.23 9.34 -0.87
N THR A 15 4.49 8.08 -0.51
CA THR A 15 5.60 7.28 -1.05
C THR A 15 5.51 7.08 -2.56
N PRO A 16 4.40 6.58 -3.16
CA PRO A 16 4.30 6.46 -4.61
C PRO A 16 4.23 7.84 -5.29
N ALA A 17 3.58 8.82 -4.66
CA ALA A 17 3.49 10.19 -5.19
C ALA A 17 4.86 10.87 -5.31
N ALA A 18 5.83 10.56 -4.44
CA ALA A 18 7.18 11.11 -4.53
C ALA A 18 7.90 10.77 -5.85
N LEU A 19 7.45 9.74 -6.58
CA LEU A 19 8.02 9.37 -7.88
C LEU A 19 7.60 10.30 -9.02
N TYR A 20 6.49 11.03 -8.86
CA TYR A 20 5.88 11.76 -9.98
C TYR A 20 5.32 13.13 -9.64
N GLY A 21 4.98 13.38 -8.37
CA GLY A 21 4.22 14.54 -7.93
C GLY A 21 5.08 15.53 -7.15
N HIS A 22 4.74 16.81 -7.30
CA HIS A 22 5.28 17.93 -6.54
C HIS A 22 4.09 18.62 -5.87
N SER A 23 3.99 18.48 -4.55
CA SER A 23 2.90 19.06 -3.77
C SER A 23 3.42 19.66 -2.48
N PRO A 24 2.97 20.86 -2.09
CA PRO A 24 3.22 21.42 -0.76
C PRO A 24 2.61 20.60 0.38
N HIS A 25 1.62 19.76 0.08
CA HIS A 25 0.91 18.97 1.09
C HIS A 25 0.54 17.59 0.54
N ARG A 26 0.93 16.53 1.27
CA ARG A 26 0.71 15.12 0.86
C ARG A 26 -0.77 14.75 0.72
N ASP A 27 -1.65 15.38 1.51
CA ASP A 27 -3.08 15.07 1.47
C ASP A 27 -3.81 15.61 0.23
N TRP A 28 -3.16 16.41 -0.61
CA TRP A 28 -3.73 16.91 -1.88
C TRP A 28 -3.77 15.79 -2.94
N GLU A 29 -4.31 14.64 -2.56
CA GLU A 29 -4.47 13.47 -3.41
C GLU A 29 -5.56 13.66 -4.47
N SER A 30 -6.56 14.48 -4.16
CA SER A 30 -7.64 14.91 -5.06
C SER A 30 -7.94 16.40 -4.80
N ASP A 31 -8.63 17.03 -5.75
CA ASP A 31 -9.06 18.43 -5.67
C ASP A 31 -9.86 18.74 -4.41
N SER A 32 -10.68 17.79 -3.92
CA SER A 32 -11.46 17.93 -2.67
C SER A 32 -10.62 18.07 -1.38
N LYS A 33 -9.31 17.83 -1.46
CA LYS A 33 -8.37 18.02 -0.34
C LYS A 33 -7.52 19.28 -0.47
N MET A 34 -7.67 20.01 -1.56
CA MET A 34 -6.91 21.24 -1.81
C MET A 34 -7.64 22.46 -1.23
N PRO A 35 -6.91 23.43 -0.68
CA PRO A 35 -7.51 24.70 -0.27
C PRO A 35 -7.94 25.49 -1.50
N LYS A 36 -9.02 26.27 -1.39
CA LYS A 36 -9.61 27.01 -2.52
C LYS A 36 -8.65 27.99 -3.21
N ASN A 37 -7.65 28.50 -2.50
CA ASN A 37 -6.64 29.41 -3.03
C ASN A 37 -5.49 28.69 -3.79
N ALA A 38 -5.44 27.36 -3.77
CA ALA A 38 -4.46 26.57 -4.53
C ALA A 38 -4.90 26.25 -5.97
N SER A 39 -5.71 27.12 -6.60
CA SER A 39 -6.29 26.90 -7.94
C SER A 39 -5.26 26.77 -9.07
N ARG A 40 -4.01 27.19 -8.83
CA ARG A 40 -2.87 27.02 -9.76
C ARG A 40 -2.13 25.70 -9.59
N CYS A 41 -2.42 24.94 -8.53
CA CYS A 41 -1.81 23.64 -8.27
C CYS A 41 -2.70 22.53 -8.84
N LYS A 42 -2.09 21.39 -9.18
CA LYS A 42 -2.80 20.14 -9.47
C LYS A 42 -2.72 19.22 -8.27
N ASP A 43 -3.81 18.51 -7.97
CA ASP A 43 -3.77 17.40 -7.03
C ASP A 43 -2.92 16.24 -7.55
N LEU A 44 -2.46 15.36 -6.67
CA LEU A 44 -1.57 14.25 -7.00
C LEU A 44 -2.22 13.23 -7.96
N ALA A 45 -3.55 13.07 -7.98
CA ALA A 45 -4.18 12.21 -8.99
C ALA A 45 -4.07 12.81 -10.40
N ARG A 46 -4.26 14.14 -10.53
CA ARG A 46 -4.02 14.84 -11.80
C ARG A 46 -2.56 14.80 -12.22
N GLN A 47 -1.63 15.07 -11.31
CA GLN A 47 -0.19 15.02 -11.62
C GLN A 47 0.24 13.61 -12.10
N LEU A 48 -0.36 12.55 -11.56
CA LEU A 48 -0.09 11.17 -12.00
C LEU A 48 -0.50 10.91 -13.45
N VAL A 49 -1.62 11.46 -13.93
CA VAL A 49 -2.15 11.13 -15.26
C VAL A 49 -1.86 12.19 -16.33
N GLU A 50 -1.58 13.43 -15.93
CA GLU A 50 -1.41 14.56 -16.84
C GLU A 50 0.06 14.98 -17.04
N ASP A 51 0.89 14.87 -16.00
CA ASP A 51 2.23 15.47 -15.98
C ASP A 51 3.35 14.42 -16.08
N LEU A 52 4.53 14.84 -16.51
CA LEU A 52 5.72 13.99 -16.41
C LEU A 52 6.29 14.02 -14.98
N PRO A 53 6.82 12.90 -14.47
CA PRO A 53 6.94 11.60 -15.14
C PRO A 53 5.68 10.72 -15.07
N GLY A 54 4.67 11.09 -14.27
CA GLY A 54 3.48 10.26 -13.96
C GLY A 54 2.77 9.71 -15.20
N ARG A 55 2.47 10.59 -16.16
CA ARG A 55 1.75 10.22 -17.40
C ARG A 55 2.48 9.14 -18.20
N ASP A 56 3.79 9.00 -18.08
CA ASP A 56 4.58 8.02 -18.85
C ASP A 56 4.94 6.74 -18.05
N LEU A 57 4.43 6.60 -16.82
CA LEU A 57 4.53 5.34 -16.08
C LEU A 57 3.79 4.23 -16.82
N ARG A 58 4.49 3.14 -17.15
CA ARG A 58 3.92 1.99 -17.86
C ARG A 58 3.10 1.08 -16.96
N VAL A 59 3.40 1.08 -15.66
CA VAL A 59 2.72 0.26 -14.66
C VAL A 59 2.41 1.12 -13.45
N ILE A 60 1.14 1.19 -13.08
CA ILE A 60 0.67 1.86 -11.87
C ILE A 60 -0.26 0.87 -11.16
N PHE A 61 0.20 0.26 -10.06
CA PHE A 61 -0.58 -0.71 -9.30
C PHE A 61 -0.74 -0.29 -7.84
N GLY A 62 -1.98 -0.34 -7.35
CA GLY A 62 -2.30 -0.16 -5.94
C GLY A 62 -3.79 0.07 -5.72
N GLY A 63 -4.14 0.83 -4.69
CA GLY A 63 -5.51 1.28 -4.44
C GLY A 63 -5.75 2.73 -4.86
N GLY A 64 -6.90 3.27 -4.45
CA GLY A 64 -7.19 4.71 -4.49
C GLY A 64 -8.16 5.16 -5.58
N ARG A 65 -9.02 4.28 -6.10
CA ARG A 65 -10.01 4.63 -7.15
C ARG A 65 -10.79 5.90 -6.83
N ARG A 66 -11.09 6.16 -5.54
CA ARG A 66 -11.83 7.35 -5.11
C ARG A 66 -11.19 8.67 -5.59
N GLN A 67 -9.86 8.73 -5.69
CA GLN A 67 -9.15 9.98 -6.01
C GLN A 67 -9.27 10.36 -7.49
N PHE A 68 -9.67 9.41 -8.33
CA PHE A 68 -9.74 9.56 -9.78
C PHE A 68 -11.16 9.76 -10.30
N LYS A 69 -12.19 9.51 -9.48
CA LYS A 69 -13.59 9.58 -9.91
C LYS A 69 -14.33 10.78 -9.31
N PRO A 70 -15.31 11.36 -10.04
CA PRO A 70 -16.20 12.37 -9.51
C PRO A 70 -17.06 11.85 -8.35
N VAL A 71 -17.47 12.75 -7.46
CA VAL A 71 -18.50 12.47 -6.45
C VAL A 71 -19.85 12.04 -7.04
N THR A 72 -20.09 12.33 -8.32
CA THR A 72 -21.29 11.91 -9.06
C THR A 72 -21.19 10.51 -9.66
N HIS A 73 -20.01 9.88 -9.65
CA HIS A 73 -19.78 8.58 -10.26
C HIS A 73 -19.66 7.49 -9.19
N MET A 74 -20.47 6.44 -9.33
CA MET A 74 -20.43 5.27 -8.46
C MET A 74 -19.31 4.32 -8.90
N ASP A 75 -18.44 3.96 -7.95
CA ASP A 75 -17.55 2.81 -8.05
C ASP A 75 -18.37 1.55 -7.83
N SER A 76 -18.70 0.83 -8.91
CA SER A 76 -19.53 -0.37 -8.89
C SER A 76 -18.92 -1.51 -8.06
N VAL A 77 -17.59 -1.55 -7.91
CA VAL A 77 -16.90 -2.56 -7.11
C VAL A 77 -17.01 -2.25 -5.62
N ALA A 78 -17.00 -0.97 -5.25
CA ALA A 78 -17.00 -0.54 -3.85
C ALA A 78 -18.38 -0.12 -3.31
N ASN A 79 -19.37 0.05 -4.20
CA ASN A 79 -20.66 0.68 -3.91
C ASN A 79 -20.51 2.04 -3.20
N LYS A 80 -19.56 2.86 -3.68
CA LYS A 80 -19.21 4.19 -3.13
C LYS A 80 -18.94 5.18 -4.25
N THR A 81 -19.16 6.47 -4.00
CA THR A 81 -18.83 7.51 -4.98
C THR A 81 -17.36 7.91 -4.93
N GLY A 82 -16.87 8.54 -6.01
CA GLY A 82 -15.54 9.15 -6.02
C GLY A 82 -15.41 10.36 -5.09
N ALA A 83 -14.22 10.95 -5.04
CA ALA A 83 -13.89 12.07 -4.18
C ALA A 83 -13.73 13.40 -4.93
N ARG A 84 -13.75 13.40 -6.26
CA ARG A 84 -13.47 14.61 -7.05
C ARG A 84 -14.68 15.53 -7.17
N MET A 85 -14.49 16.81 -6.88
CA MET A 85 -15.54 17.85 -6.93
C MET A 85 -15.52 18.62 -8.25
N ASP A 86 -14.41 18.56 -8.99
CA ASP A 86 -14.24 19.18 -10.31
C ASP A 86 -14.92 18.44 -11.48
N GLY A 87 -15.56 17.31 -11.21
CA GLY A 87 -16.29 16.53 -12.21
C GLY A 87 -15.42 15.70 -13.16
N LEU A 88 -14.10 15.66 -12.96
CA LEU A 88 -13.19 14.90 -13.83
C LEU A 88 -13.23 13.39 -13.50
N ASP A 89 -13.34 12.54 -14.52
CA ASP A 89 -12.98 11.12 -14.42
C ASP A 89 -11.57 10.94 -15.00
N LEU A 90 -10.60 10.83 -14.10
CA LEU A 90 -9.18 10.74 -14.45
C LEU A 90 -8.79 9.36 -15.01
N ILE A 91 -9.59 8.31 -14.74
CA ILE A 91 -9.37 6.99 -15.34
C ILE A 91 -9.74 7.05 -16.82
N ASP A 92 -10.90 7.62 -17.14
CA ASP A 92 -11.33 7.85 -18.52
C ASP A 92 -10.39 8.80 -19.26
N TYR A 93 -9.95 9.89 -18.61
CA TYR A 93 -8.92 10.78 -19.16
C TYR A 93 -7.64 10.01 -19.52
N TRP A 94 -7.11 9.22 -18.59
CA TRP A 94 -5.87 8.46 -18.81
C TRP A 94 -6.01 7.47 -19.97
N LEU A 95 -7.13 6.74 -20.06
CA LEU A 95 -7.39 5.82 -21.17
C LEU A 95 -7.46 6.55 -22.53
N LYS A 96 -8.12 7.72 -22.57
CA LYS A 96 -8.21 8.56 -23.78
C LYS A 96 -6.85 9.13 -24.19
N GLU A 97 -6.05 9.62 -23.24
CA GLU A 97 -4.71 10.13 -23.52
C GLU A 97 -3.81 9.04 -24.13
N LYS A 98 -3.85 7.82 -23.58
CA LYS A 98 -3.09 6.68 -24.11
C LYS A 98 -3.55 6.28 -25.50
N LYS A 99 -4.86 6.24 -25.73
CA LYS A 99 -5.46 5.98 -27.05
C LYS A 99 -5.01 7.02 -28.08
N ASN A 100 -5.00 8.30 -27.72
CA ASN A 100 -4.55 9.40 -28.60
C ASN A 100 -3.06 9.29 -28.98
N ARG A 101 -2.26 8.57 -28.19
CA ARG A 101 -0.85 8.26 -28.48
C ARG A 101 -0.65 6.93 -29.20
N ASN A 102 -1.73 6.30 -29.70
CA ASN A 102 -1.72 4.96 -30.29
C ASN A 102 -1.11 3.89 -29.37
N ALA A 103 -1.25 4.05 -28.05
CA ALA A 103 -0.76 3.10 -27.07
C ALA A 103 -1.89 2.19 -26.56
N ARG A 104 -1.57 0.92 -26.33
CA ARG A 104 -2.53 -0.06 -25.79
C ARG A 104 -2.55 0.03 -24.28
N ALA A 105 -3.54 0.72 -23.74
CA ALA A 105 -3.75 0.89 -22.31
C ALA A 105 -4.82 -0.06 -21.79
N LYS A 106 -4.64 -0.54 -20.55
CA LYS A 106 -5.64 -1.34 -19.84
C LYS A 106 -5.85 -0.80 -18.42
N TYR A 107 -7.11 -0.62 -18.04
CA TYR A 107 -7.51 -0.37 -16.66
C TYR A 107 -8.03 -1.66 -16.05
N ILE A 108 -7.55 -2.02 -14.85
CA ILE A 108 -7.92 -3.26 -14.14
C ILE A 108 -8.21 -2.99 -12.67
N THR A 109 -9.06 -3.81 -12.06
CA THR A 109 -9.56 -3.62 -10.69
C THR A 109 -9.55 -4.88 -9.82
N THR A 110 -9.24 -6.06 -10.39
CA THR A 110 -9.28 -7.34 -9.67
C THR A 110 -8.00 -8.17 -9.85
N ALA A 111 -7.80 -9.14 -8.93
CA ALA A 111 -6.72 -10.12 -9.04
C ALA A 111 -6.82 -10.96 -10.32
N ALA A 112 -8.03 -11.35 -10.73
CA ALA A 112 -8.26 -12.12 -11.96
C ALA A 112 -7.85 -11.33 -13.22
N GLU A 113 -8.19 -10.04 -13.30
CA GLU A 113 -7.79 -9.18 -14.41
C GLU A 113 -6.28 -8.95 -14.46
N LEU A 114 -5.62 -8.88 -13.30
CA LEU A 114 -4.16 -8.82 -13.19
C LEU A 114 -3.52 -10.12 -13.72
N ALA A 115 -4.02 -11.28 -13.29
CA ALA A 115 -3.54 -12.58 -13.75
C ALA A 115 -3.73 -12.77 -15.26
N ALA A 116 -4.79 -12.21 -15.83
CA ALA A 116 -5.09 -12.22 -17.26
C ALA A 116 -4.29 -11.18 -18.08
N LEU A 117 -3.32 -10.47 -17.49
CA LEU A 117 -2.43 -9.58 -18.26
C LEU A 117 -1.47 -10.40 -19.13
N ASN A 118 -1.85 -10.60 -20.39
CA ASN A 118 -1.03 -11.29 -21.38
C ASN A 118 0.24 -10.50 -21.76
N LYS A 119 1.36 -11.21 -21.79
CA LYS A 119 2.64 -10.69 -22.30
C LYS A 119 2.53 -10.41 -23.81
N GLY A 120 2.36 -9.15 -24.19
CA GLY A 120 2.51 -8.70 -25.59
C GLY A 120 1.50 -7.64 -26.07
N ASN A 121 0.34 -7.54 -25.41
CA ASN A 121 -0.79 -6.74 -25.92
C ASN A 121 -1.11 -5.45 -25.15
N VAL A 122 -0.33 -5.15 -24.10
CA VAL A 122 -0.54 -3.98 -23.25
C VAL A 122 0.78 -3.24 -23.10
N ASP A 123 0.75 -1.93 -23.36
CA ASP A 123 1.87 -1.00 -23.28
C ASP A 123 1.84 -0.22 -21.95
N TYR A 124 0.63 0.11 -21.48
CA TYR A 124 0.38 0.83 -20.23
C TYR A 124 -0.73 0.15 -19.42
N VAL A 125 -0.56 0.03 -18.11
CA VAL A 125 -1.58 -0.53 -17.24
C VAL A 125 -1.76 0.30 -15.98
N LEU A 126 -3.02 0.62 -15.69
CA LEU A 126 -3.48 1.25 -14.46
C LEU A 126 -4.33 0.23 -13.69
N GLY A 127 -3.78 -0.33 -12.61
CA GLY A 127 -4.47 -1.26 -11.73
C GLY A 127 -4.82 -0.60 -10.42
N LEU A 128 -6.11 -0.32 -10.21
CA LEU A 128 -6.62 0.26 -8.97
C LEU A 128 -7.56 -0.74 -8.28
N PHE A 129 -7.01 -1.52 -7.35
CA PHE A 129 -7.66 -2.72 -6.80
C PHE A 129 -8.59 -2.43 -5.62
N ASN A 130 -8.47 -1.28 -4.97
CA ASN A 130 -9.39 -0.84 -3.92
C ASN A 130 -9.86 0.61 -4.12
N HIS A 131 -11.04 0.92 -3.61
CA HIS A 131 -11.58 2.28 -3.51
C HIS A 131 -10.63 3.23 -2.77
N ASN A 132 -9.99 2.75 -1.71
CA ASN A 132 -9.02 3.44 -0.87
C ASN A 132 -7.70 2.65 -0.92
N HIS A 133 -6.91 2.62 0.16
CA HIS A 133 -5.80 1.68 0.31
C HIS A 133 -6.28 0.25 0.13
N MET A 134 -5.40 -0.63 -0.36
CA MET A 134 -5.67 -2.06 -0.40
C MET A 134 -5.86 -2.62 1.01
N LYS A 135 -6.56 -3.75 1.12
CA LYS A 135 -6.75 -4.47 2.37
C LYS A 135 -5.41 -5.00 2.91
N PHE A 136 -5.33 -5.14 4.23
CA PHE A 136 -4.23 -5.90 4.82
C PHE A 136 -4.30 -7.35 4.32
N GLU A 137 -3.15 -7.95 4.04
CA GLU A 137 -2.98 -9.29 3.49
C GLU A 137 -3.74 -10.33 4.31
N VAL A 138 -3.59 -10.29 5.65
CA VAL A 138 -4.28 -11.20 6.58
C VAL A 138 -5.81 -11.03 6.61
N ASP A 139 -6.32 -9.88 6.15
CA ASP A 139 -7.75 -9.60 6.17
C ASP A 139 -8.42 -9.97 4.83
N LYS A 140 -7.68 -10.10 3.72
CA LYS A 140 -8.24 -10.35 2.37
C LYS A 140 -9.13 -11.59 2.31
N LYS A 141 -8.67 -12.71 2.88
CA LYS A 141 -9.43 -13.97 2.91
C LYS A 141 -10.71 -13.86 3.74
N LYS A 142 -10.63 -13.18 4.89
CA LYS A 142 -11.76 -13.00 5.81
C LYS A 142 -12.83 -12.10 5.20
N ASP A 143 -12.40 -11.06 4.50
CA ASP A 143 -13.28 -10.07 3.92
C ASP A 143 -13.78 -10.46 2.51
N HIS A 144 -13.40 -11.64 2.01
CA HIS A 144 -13.72 -12.14 0.67
C HIS A 144 -13.41 -11.13 -0.45
N VAL A 145 -12.23 -10.51 -0.36
CA VAL A 145 -11.82 -9.45 -1.29
C VAL A 145 -10.88 -9.99 -2.37
N GLU A 146 -11.24 -9.77 -3.63
CA GLU A 146 -10.50 -10.16 -4.84
C GLU A 146 -9.36 -9.18 -5.20
N GLU A 147 -8.50 -8.88 -4.23
CA GLU A 147 -7.32 -8.03 -4.41
C GLU A 147 -6.04 -8.86 -4.60
N PRO A 148 -5.16 -8.51 -5.57
CA PRO A 148 -3.89 -9.22 -5.74
C PRO A 148 -2.95 -9.02 -4.54
N SER A 149 -2.04 -9.96 -4.32
CA SER A 149 -0.96 -9.78 -3.34
C SER A 149 0.07 -8.76 -3.86
N LEU A 150 0.88 -8.19 -2.96
CA LEU A 150 2.01 -7.33 -3.35
C LEU A 150 2.99 -8.10 -4.26
N THR A 151 3.18 -9.38 -3.98
CA THR A 151 3.99 -10.30 -4.77
C THR A 151 3.44 -10.44 -6.19
N ASP A 152 2.13 -10.64 -6.37
CA ASP A 152 1.53 -10.79 -7.70
C ASP A 152 1.59 -9.51 -8.51
N MET A 153 1.33 -8.36 -7.88
CA MET A 153 1.50 -7.06 -8.53
C MET A 153 2.95 -6.83 -8.95
N THR A 154 3.92 -7.23 -8.11
CA THR A 154 5.36 -7.12 -8.41
C THR A 154 5.74 -7.99 -9.61
N ARG A 155 5.31 -9.25 -9.64
CA ARG A 155 5.53 -10.16 -10.77
C ARG A 155 4.95 -9.60 -12.08
N ALA A 156 3.71 -9.11 -12.02
CA ALA A 156 3.04 -8.51 -13.17
C ALA A 156 3.77 -7.23 -13.65
N ALA A 157 4.23 -6.39 -12.73
CA ALA A 157 4.98 -5.18 -13.04
C ALA A 157 6.31 -5.50 -13.74
N ILE A 158 7.12 -6.41 -13.18
CA ILE A 158 8.38 -6.84 -13.80
C ILE A 158 8.12 -7.45 -15.19
N ASN A 159 7.09 -8.31 -15.32
CA ASN A 159 6.71 -8.89 -16.60
C ASN A 159 6.36 -7.85 -17.68
N MET A 160 5.77 -6.74 -17.28
CA MET A 160 5.44 -5.62 -18.17
C MET A 160 6.65 -4.75 -18.50
N LEU A 161 7.46 -4.43 -17.50
CA LEU A 161 8.57 -3.48 -17.61
C LEU A 161 9.80 -4.07 -18.32
N GLN A 162 10.07 -5.37 -18.14
CA GLN A 162 11.21 -6.06 -18.78
C GLN A 162 11.12 -6.12 -20.32
N LYS A 163 9.96 -5.78 -20.90
CA LYS A 163 9.80 -5.63 -22.35
C LYS A 163 10.65 -4.49 -22.93
N SER A 164 11.11 -3.55 -22.10
CA SER A 164 11.97 -2.46 -22.56
C SER A 164 13.43 -2.89 -22.66
N ASN A 165 13.99 -2.82 -23.86
CA ASN A 165 15.41 -3.05 -24.11
C ASN A 165 16.35 -2.00 -23.45
N LYS A 166 15.81 -0.89 -22.93
CA LYS A 166 16.57 0.13 -22.21
C LYS A 166 16.64 -0.15 -20.70
N GLY A 167 16.06 -1.25 -20.23
CA GLY A 167 15.86 -1.57 -18.82
C GLY A 167 14.71 -0.76 -18.19
N PHE A 168 14.51 -0.95 -16.89
CA PHE A 168 13.41 -0.33 -16.17
C PHE A 168 13.80 0.20 -14.78
N PHE A 169 12.93 1.06 -14.24
CA PHE A 169 12.86 1.39 -12.82
C PHE A 169 11.51 0.92 -12.28
N LEU A 170 11.52 0.29 -11.11
CA LEU A 170 10.32 -0.18 -10.43
C LEU A 170 10.45 0.14 -8.95
N MET A 171 9.47 0.87 -8.42
CA MET A 171 9.28 1.03 -6.98
C MET A 171 8.18 0.08 -6.51
N VAL A 172 8.45 -0.65 -5.42
CA VAL A 172 7.52 -1.56 -4.78
C VAL A 172 7.42 -1.19 -3.30
N GLU A 173 6.22 -0.92 -2.82
CA GLU A 173 5.98 -0.44 -1.45
C GLU A 173 5.03 -1.36 -0.68
N GLY A 174 5.52 -1.88 0.45
CA GLY A 174 4.70 -2.49 1.50
C GLY A 174 4.03 -1.44 2.41
N GLY A 175 3.35 -0.45 1.85
CA GLY A 175 2.99 0.77 2.59
C GLY A 175 1.91 0.58 3.66
N ARG A 176 1.25 -0.57 3.71
CA ARG A 176 0.34 -0.95 4.80
C ARG A 176 1.08 -1.38 6.08
N ILE A 177 2.39 -1.65 6.05
CA ILE A 177 3.20 -1.93 7.27
C ILE A 177 3.06 -0.74 8.24
N ASP A 178 3.26 0.47 7.73
CA ASP A 178 3.11 1.73 8.45
C ASP A 178 1.71 1.89 9.08
N HIS A 179 0.66 1.73 8.28
CA HIS A 179 -0.71 1.84 8.77
C HIS A 179 -1.03 0.83 9.89
N ALA A 180 -0.47 -0.37 9.82
CA ALA A 180 -0.67 -1.37 10.87
C ALA A 180 0.03 -0.97 12.16
N HIS A 181 1.24 -0.40 12.10
CA HIS A 181 1.93 0.13 13.27
C HIS A 181 1.19 1.33 13.89
N HIS A 182 0.64 2.24 13.08
CA HIS A 182 -0.21 3.33 13.57
C HIS A 182 -1.48 2.85 14.29
N LEU A 183 -1.98 1.67 13.94
CA LEU A 183 -3.08 0.99 14.64
C LEU A 183 -2.62 0.15 15.84
N ASN A 184 -1.32 0.20 16.19
CA ASN A 184 -0.62 -0.70 17.12
C ASN A 184 -0.84 -2.20 16.86
N ASN A 185 -1.18 -2.59 15.63
CA ASN A 185 -1.53 -3.96 15.29
C ASN A 185 -0.31 -4.69 14.70
N ALA A 186 0.55 -5.23 15.58
CA ALA A 186 1.76 -5.92 15.15
C ALA A 186 1.49 -7.16 14.28
N LYS A 187 0.36 -7.87 14.47
CA LYS A 187 -0.01 -8.99 13.59
C LYS A 187 -0.08 -8.53 12.13
N ARG A 188 -0.84 -7.47 11.88
CA ARG A 188 -0.96 -6.89 10.53
C ARG A 188 0.39 -6.36 10.07
N ALA A 189 1.12 -5.63 10.90
CA ALA A 189 2.40 -5.03 10.50
C ALA A 189 3.44 -6.09 10.08
N LEU A 190 3.60 -7.14 10.88
CA LEU A 190 4.51 -8.23 10.58
C LEU A 190 4.06 -9.04 9.36
N SER A 191 2.75 -9.30 9.20
CA SER A 191 2.25 -9.99 8.01
C SER A 191 2.40 -9.16 6.73
N GLU A 192 2.19 -7.84 6.77
CA GLU A 192 2.51 -6.96 5.64
C GLU A 192 4.02 -6.97 5.34
N THR A 193 4.86 -7.05 6.38
CA THR A 193 6.33 -7.16 6.22
C THR A 193 6.72 -8.47 5.55
N VAL A 194 6.07 -9.58 5.91
CA VAL A 194 6.25 -10.87 5.21
C VAL A 194 5.80 -10.77 3.74
N SER A 195 4.66 -10.14 3.46
CA SER A 195 4.19 -9.90 2.09
C SER A 195 5.19 -9.06 1.26
N MET A 196 5.84 -8.06 1.88
CA MET A 196 6.91 -7.30 1.25
C MET A 196 8.18 -8.15 1.02
N ALA A 197 8.56 -9.00 1.97
CA ALA A 197 9.69 -9.92 1.81
C ALA A 197 9.45 -10.92 0.66
N ASP A 198 8.23 -11.46 0.53
CA ASP A 198 7.84 -12.33 -0.57
C ASP A 198 7.91 -11.61 -1.92
N ALA A 199 7.51 -10.34 -1.98
CA ALA A 199 7.63 -9.51 -3.17
C ALA A 199 9.09 -9.24 -3.57
N VAL A 200 9.98 -8.98 -2.59
CA VAL A 200 11.43 -8.87 -2.81
C VAL A 200 11.99 -10.18 -3.34
N GLN A 201 11.63 -11.32 -2.75
CA GLN A 201 12.07 -12.62 -3.22
C GLN A 201 11.58 -12.91 -4.65
N ALA A 202 10.35 -12.53 -4.98
CA ALA A 202 9.83 -12.65 -6.34
C ALA A 202 10.62 -11.78 -7.32
N ALA A 203 11.00 -10.55 -6.93
CA ALA A 203 11.83 -9.69 -7.77
C ALA A 203 13.23 -10.28 -8.00
N ILE A 204 13.88 -10.80 -6.95
CA ILE A 204 15.17 -11.52 -7.05
C ILE A 204 15.05 -12.69 -8.02
N ASN A 205 13.99 -13.49 -7.94
CA ASN A 205 13.80 -14.65 -8.79
C ASN A 205 13.50 -14.30 -10.27
N MET A 206 13.04 -13.07 -10.54
CA MET A 206 12.65 -12.62 -11.87
C MET A 206 13.67 -11.71 -12.56
N THR A 207 14.76 -11.37 -11.87
CA THR A 207 15.80 -10.46 -12.37
C THR A 207 17.18 -11.05 -12.16
N SER A 208 18.19 -10.45 -12.78
CA SER A 208 19.58 -10.90 -12.68
C SER A 208 20.39 -9.88 -11.89
N SER A 209 21.13 -10.32 -10.89
CA SER A 209 22.06 -9.45 -10.15
C SER A 209 23.20 -8.88 -11.00
N LYS A 210 23.40 -9.40 -12.22
CA LYS A 210 24.39 -8.88 -13.18
C LYS A 210 23.98 -7.53 -13.80
N ASP A 211 22.68 -7.25 -13.86
CA ASP A 211 22.13 -6.06 -14.55
C ASP A 211 21.05 -5.33 -13.76
N THR A 212 20.66 -5.86 -12.60
CA THR A 212 19.59 -5.32 -11.76
C THR A 212 20.12 -5.03 -10.35
N LEU A 213 20.01 -3.77 -9.93
CA LEU A 213 20.21 -3.35 -8.55
C LEU A 213 18.86 -3.38 -7.81
N ILE A 214 18.78 -4.15 -6.74
CA ILE A 214 17.64 -4.16 -5.81
C ILE A 214 18.08 -3.50 -4.50
N VAL A 215 17.38 -2.44 -4.11
CA VAL A 215 17.58 -1.75 -2.83
C VAL A 215 16.32 -1.93 -1.98
N VAL A 216 16.49 -2.41 -0.76
CA VAL A 216 15.42 -2.53 0.24
C VAL A 216 15.73 -1.58 1.38
N THR A 217 14.77 -0.73 1.73
CA THR A 217 14.89 0.25 2.82
C THR A 217 13.51 0.52 3.43
N ALA A 218 13.51 1.21 4.56
CA ALA A 218 12.33 1.89 5.09
C ALA A 218 12.49 3.41 4.90
N ASP A 219 11.37 4.13 4.83
CA ASP A 219 11.31 5.59 4.88
C ASP A 219 11.49 6.10 6.32
N HIS A 220 10.92 5.39 7.30
CA HIS A 220 11.14 5.59 8.73
C HIS A 220 10.81 4.34 9.54
N SER A 221 11.11 4.37 10.84
CA SER A 221 10.72 3.33 11.80
C SER A 221 9.40 3.67 12.51
N HIS A 222 9.03 2.85 13.50
CA HIS A 222 7.90 3.04 14.41
C HIS A 222 8.36 2.77 15.85
N VAL A 223 7.55 3.18 16.82
CA VAL A 223 7.82 2.96 18.26
C VAL A 223 7.52 1.53 18.73
N LEU A 224 7.61 0.55 17.82
CA LEU A 224 7.49 -0.87 18.15
C LEU A 224 8.78 -1.33 18.84
N THR A 225 8.63 -2.05 19.93
CA THR A 225 9.74 -2.60 20.72
C THR A 225 9.55 -4.09 20.95
N VAL A 226 10.67 -4.82 20.98
CA VAL A 226 10.73 -6.24 21.38
C VAL A 226 11.23 -6.28 22.82
N ASN A 227 10.39 -6.72 23.74
CA ASN A 227 10.60 -6.62 25.18
C ASN A 227 10.61 -7.98 25.89
N GLY A 228 11.08 -7.93 27.14
CA GLY A 228 11.20 -9.08 28.01
C GLY A 228 12.31 -10.02 27.57
N TYR A 229 12.27 -11.23 28.10
CA TYR A 229 13.26 -12.29 27.85
C TYR A 229 12.57 -13.58 27.39
N PRO A 230 11.79 -13.55 26.28
CA PRO A 230 11.10 -14.73 25.79
C PRO A 230 12.09 -15.83 25.39
N LYS A 231 11.75 -17.09 25.67
CA LYS A 231 12.56 -18.25 25.24
C LYS A 231 12.55 -18.38 23.72
N ARG A 232 13.61 -18.97 23.15
CA ARG A 232 13.65 -19.32 21.73
C ARG A 232 12.45 -20.20 21.35
N GLY A 233 11.77 -19.84 20.26
CA GLY A 233 10.55 -20.51 19.81
C GLY A 233 9.25 -19.94 20.40
N ASN A 234 9.33 -18.96 21.31
CA ASN A 234 8.14 -18.23 21.75
C ASN A 234 7.48 -17.50 20.57
N PRO A 235 6.15 -17.58 20.40
CA PRO A 235 5.46 -16.80 19.39
C PRO A 235 5.74 -15.30 19.55
N ILE A 236 6.10 -14.61 18.47
CA ILE A 236 6.46 -13.17 18.54
C ILE A 236 5.29 -12.30 19.02
N LEU A 237 4.05 -12.70 18.74
CA LEU A 237 2.85 -12.02 19.23
C LEU A 237 2.47 -12.44 20.66
N GLY A 238 3.19 -13.39 21.26
CA GLY A 238 2.87 -13.98 22.56
C GLY A 238 3.34 -13.16 23.76
N VAL A 239 2.95 -13.63 24.95
CA VAL A 239 3.39 -13.12 26.25
C VAL A 239 4.90 -13.37 26.43
N ALA A 240 5.63 -12.36 26.92
CA ALA A 240 7.04 -12.47 27.25
C ALA A 240 7.28 -12.84 28.72
N GLY A 241 6.37 -12.44 29.62
CA GLY A 241 6.45 -12.78 31.03
C GLY A 241 5.43 -12.04 31.88
N THR A 242 5.64 -12.06 33.20
CA THR A 242 4.85 -11.33 34.21
C THR A 242 5.71 -10.21 34.79
N SER A 243 5.16 -9.00 34.87
CA SER A 243 5.86 -7.85 35.45
C SER A 243 5.93 -7.97 36.97
N ASN A 244 7.09 -7.64 37.55
CA ASN A 244 7.29 -7.65 39.00
C ASN A 244 6.74 -6.39 39.70
N LYS A 245 6.19 -5.43 38.95
CA LYS A 245 5.64 -4.17 39.49
C LYS A 245 4.13 -4.25 39.73
N ASP A 246 3.39 -4.80 38.79
CA ASP A 246 1.92 -4.90 38.81
C ASP A 246 1.42 -6.35 38.88
N ASN A 247 2.32 -7.34 38.79
CA ASN A 247 2.01 -8.77 38.74
C ASN A 247 1.11 -9.17 37.57
N LEU A 248 1.15 -8.40 36.47
CA LEU A 248 0.37 -8.65 35.26
C LEU A 248 1.27 -9.12 34.11
N THR A 249 0.75 -9.99 33.24
CA THR A 249 1.46 -10.49 32.05
C THR A 249 1.63 -9.39 31.00
N TYR A 250 2.73 -9.39 30.24
CA TYR A 250 3.02 -8.43 29.16
C TYR A 250 3.48 -9.13 27.89
N THR A 251 3.17 -8.56 26.72
CA THR A 251 3.55 -9.14 25.41
C THR A 251 5.01 -8.93 25.07
N THR A 252 5.55 -9.79 24.21
CA THR A 252 6.88 -9.64 23.61
C THR A 252 6.97 -8.35 22.79
N LEU A 253 5.91 -8.01 22.07
CA LEU A 253 5.83 -6.76 21.32
C LEU A 253 5.05 -5.71 22.10
N LEU A 254 5.60 -4.50 22.20
CA LEU A 254 4.91 -3.34 22.77
C LEU A 254 5.09 -2.11 21.88
N TYR A 255 4.12 -1.22 21.92
CA TYR A 255 4.28 0.14 21.40
C TYR A 255 4.43 1.12 22.55
N THR A 256 5.30 2.12 22.39
CA THR A 256 5.45 3.19 23.38
C THR A 256 4.29 4.19 23.37
N ASN A 257 3.58 4.32 22.25
CA ASN A 257 2.38 5.15 22.13
C ASN A 257 1.41 4.57 21.10
N GLY A 258 0.18 5.07 21.12
CA GLY A 258 -0.84 4.80 20.11
C GLY A 258 -2.17 4.32 20.69
N PRO A 259 -3.10 3.87 19.81
CA PRO A 259 -4.48 3.59 20.20
C PRO A 259 -4.66 2.36 21.09
N SER A 260 -3.64 1.53 21.31
CA SER A 260 -3.77 0.34 22.17
C SER A 260 -3.51 0.60 23.65
N TYR A 261 -3.24 1.85 24.05
CA TYR A 261 -3.13 2.20 25.48
C TYR A 261 -4.50 2.05 26.14
N HIS A 262 -4.56 1.24 27.20
CA HIS A 262 -5.82 0.95 27.86
C HIS A 262 -5.64 0.68 29.36
N MET A 263 -6.29 1.51 30.17
CA MET A 263 -6.31 1.37 31.64
C MET A 263 -7.74 1.12 32.11
N VAL A 264 -7.92 0.15 33.01
CA VAL A 264 -9.19 -0.12 33.69
C VAL A 264 -8.98 0.11 35.18
N ASN A 265 -9.73 1.05 35.76
CA ASN A 265 -9.65 1.40 37.19
C ASN A 265 -8.21 1.70 37.66
N GLY A 266 -7.46 2.47 36.85
CA GLY A 266 -6.08 2.85 37.16
C GLY A 266 -5.05 1.72 37.05
N LYS A 267 -5.43 0.57 36.48
CA LYS A 267 -4.53 -0.58 36.26
C LYS A 267 -4.45 -0.94 34.78
N ARG A 268 -3.30 -1.46 34.38
CA ARG A 268 -3.12 -2.05 33.05
C ARG A 268 -4.05 -3.26 32.88
N ARG A 269 -4.42 -3.52 31.64
CA ARG A 269 -5.18 -4.71 31.28
C ARG A 269 -4.41 -5.98 31.67
N ASN A 270 -5.12 -6.98 32.20
CA ASN A 270 -4.59 -8.32 32.40
C ASN A 270 -4.71 -9.12 31.09
N LEU A 271 -3.60 -9.68 30.61
CA LEU A 271 -3.54 -10.47 29.39
C LEU A 271 -3.82 -11.96 29.60
N ASN A 272 -3.99 -12.43 30.84
CA ASN A 272 -4.29 -13.84 31.11
C ASN A 272 -5.59 -14.26 30.40
N GLY A 273 -5.53 -15.34 29.60
CA GLY A 273 -6.65 -15.81 28.79
C GLY A 273 -7.01 -14.92 27.59
N THR A 274 -6.24 -13.86 27.31
CA THR A 274 -6.41 -13.04 26.11
C THR A 274 -5.66 -13.67 24.94
N ASP A 275 -6.34 -13.83 23.80
CA ASP A 275 -5.70 -14.20 22.54
C ASP A 275 -4.85 -13.02 22.03
N THR A 276 -3.54 -13.13 22.22
CA THR A 276 -2.52 -12.19 21.75
C THR A 276 -2.10 -12.46 20.31
N GLY A 277 -2.46 -13.62 19.75
CA GLY A 277 -2.12 -14.04 18.37
C GLY A 277 -3.10 -13.52 17.30
N THR A 278 -4.25 -12.97 17.68
CA THR A 278 -5.21 -12.33 16.76
C THR A 278 -5.48 -10.87 17.03
N LYS A 279 -5.12 -10.36 18.21
CA LYS A 279 -5.40 -8.97 18.64
C LYS A 279 -4.13 -8.13 18.80
N VAL A 280 -4.39 -6.84 18.67
CA VAL A 280 -3.47 -5.69 18.73
C VAL A 280 -2.53 -5.81 19.94
N SER A 281 -1.23 -5.64 19.68
CA SER A 281 -0.15 -5.55 20.67
C SER A 281 -0.39 -4.36 21.62
N GLU A 282 -0.17 -4.57 22.92
CA GLU A 282 -0.42 -3.56 23.95
C GLU A 282 0.49 -2.34 23.81
N CYS A 283 -0.01 -1.18 24.22
CA CYS A 283 0.76 0.00 24.56
C CYS A 283 0.75 0.10 26.08
N ILE A 284 1.93 0.22 26.70
CA ILE A 284 2.09 0.41 28.15
C ILE A 284 2.23 1.89 28.43
#